data_AF-A0A1E7FLW5-F1
#
_entry.id   AF-A0A1E7FLW5-F1
#
_cell.length_a   1.000
_cell.length_b   1.000
_cell.length_c   1.000
_cell.angle_alpha   90.00
_cell.angle_beta   90.00
_cell.angle_gamma   90.00
#
_symmetry.space_group_name_H-M   'P 1'
#
loop_
_entity.id
_entity.type
_entity.pdbx_description
1 polymer ?
#
loop_
_entity_poly.entity_id
_entity_poly.type
_entity_poly.pdbx_seq_one_letter_code
_entity_poly.pdbx_strand_id
1 'polypeptide(L)'
;MCTNLTNLIIQRILTTNWMISQDIFQMDSILSLDMSLSMPMIVRQKHQQCMDILRTPLVLFLSEILPNLLEINLSNISTNYTETFLSFSRHCPHLKKVTWNNIINNVFFGLHGRLLKKAKNLKEIIMDDANFYDNEYHRATFLFCHCSKALERVSIRNMKCDDEVVSQDALIKFVRNVPTLRWFRSDLTIENMNMLNLERPEIVLLN
;
A
#
# COMPACT_ATOMS: atom_id res chain seq x y z
N MET A 1 4.38 0.51 -22.73
CA MET A 1 5.33 1.65 -22.80
C MET A 1 5.88 2.08 -21.42
N CYS A 2 5.82 1.25 -20.36
CA CYS A 2 6.30 1.61 -19.00
C CYS A 2 7.70 1.07 -18.62
N THR A 3 8.37 0.30 -19.49
CA THR A 3 9.70 -0.29 -19.21
C THR A 3 10.88 0.69 -19.35
N ASN A 4 10.65 1.95 -19.72
CA ASN A 4 11.73 2.92 -19.89
C ASN A 4 12.01 3.78 -18.65
N LEU A 5 11.04 4.05 -17.76
CA LEU A 5 11.26 5.02 -16.68
C LEU A 5 12.18 4.48 -15.58
N THR A 6 11.99 3.23 -15.16
CA THR A 6 12.83 2.57 -14.16
C THR A 6 14.26 2.40 -14.65
N ASN A 7 14.46 2.02 -15.91
CA ASN A 7 15.80 1.93 -16.50
C ASN A 7 16.46 3.30 -16.67
N LEU A 8 15.70 4.35 -17.02
CA LEU A 8 16.22 5.71 -17.15
C LEU A 8 16.58 6.31 -15.78
N ILE A 9 15.77 6.05 -14.74
CA ILE A 9 16.02 6.49 -13.36
C ILE A 9 17.21 5.73 -12.79
N ILE A 10 17.28 4.41 -12.94
CA ILE A 10 18.42 3.61 -12.49
C ILE A 10 19.70 3.99 -13.26
N GLN A 11 19.64 4.17 -14.58
CA GLN A 11 20.80 4.64 -15.35
C GLN A 11 21.24 6.04 -14.93
N ARG A 12 20.32 6.98 -14.73
CA ARG A 12 20.67 8.32 -14.23
C ARG A 12 21.26 8.27 -12.82
N ILE A 13 20.70 7.47 -11.92
CA ILE A 13 21.20 7.29 -10.55
C ILE A 13 22.61 6.67 -10.56
N LEU A 14 22.87 5.68 -11.43
CA LEU A 14 24.14 4.95 -11.50
C LEU A 14 25.24 5.71 -12.27
N THR A 15 24.90 6.68 -13.13
CA THR A 15 25.88 7.41 -13.95
C THR A 15 26.41 8.69 -13.31
N THR A 16 25.70 9.28 -12.35
CA THR A 16 26.21 10.41 -11.57
C THR A 16 26.96 9.90 -10.35
N ASN A 17 28.28 10.12 -10.28
CA ASN A 17 29.04 9.95 -9.04
C ASN A 17 28.52 10.95 -7.99
N TRP A 18 27.71 10.48 -7.03
CA TRP A 18 27.01 11.28 -6.01
C TRP A 18 27.92 11.77 -4.88
N MET A 19 29.00 12.49 -5.21
CA MET A 19 29.67 13.38 -4.26
C MET A 19 29.24 14.84 -4.51
N ILE A 20 28.38 15.33 -3.62
CA ILE A 20 28.31 16.73 -3.17
C ILE A 20 27.69 17.74 -4.17
N SER A 21 26.35 17.83 -4.13
CA SER A 21 25.64 19.12 -4.05
C SER A 21 24.27 18.87 -3.41
N GLN A 22 23.91 19.64 -2.39
CA GLN A 22 22.65 19.52 -1.64
C GLN A 22 21.41 20.03 -2.40
N ASP A 23 21.55 20.41 -3.67
CA ASP A 23 20.41 20.67 -4.54
C ASP A 23 19.82 19.33 -4.98
N ILE A 24 19.06 18.71 -4.09
CA ILE A 24 18.29 17.51 -4.38
C ILE A 24 17.35 17.85 -5.53
N PHE A 25 17.62 17.27 -6.69
CA PHE A 25 16.81 17.44 -7.89
C PHE A 25 15.41 16.87 -7.63
N GLN A 26 14.46 17.72 -7.25
CA GLN A 26 13.05 17.34 -7.11
C GLN A 26 12.45 17.12 -8.50
N MET A 27 11.80 15.98 -8.70
CA MET A 27 11.14 15.62 -9.96
C MET A 27 9.64 15.89 -9.86
N ASP A 28 9.28 17.17 -9.80
CA ASP A 28 7.91 17.62 -9.55
C ASP A 28 6.88 17.17 -10.60
N SER A 29 7.34 16.81 -11.80
CA SER A 29 6.48 16.37 -12.90
C SER A 29 6.04 14.90 -12.79
N ILE A 30 6.62 14.11 -11.90
CA ILE A 30 6.29 12.68 -11.76
C ILE A 30 5.14 12.53 -10.77
N LEU A 31 3.95 12.22 -11.30
CA LEU A 31 2.72 12.08 -10.51
C LEU A 31 2.39 10.62 -10.19
N SER A 32 2.95 9.67 -10.92
CA SER A 32 2.70 8.24 -10.74
C SER A 32 4.00 7.44 -10.83
N LEU A 33 4.18 6.50 -9.92
CA LEU A 33 5.36 5.63 -9.87
C LEU A 33 4.92 4.17 -9.85
N ASP A 34 5.33 3.41 -10.86
CA ASP A 34 5.12 1.97 -10.91
C ASP A 34 6.45 1.25 -10.65
N MET A 35 6.53 0.59 -9.50
CA MET A 35 7.66 -0.26 -9.11
C MET A 35 7.28 -1.74 -9.12
N SER A 36 6.09 -2.10 -9.63
CA SER A 36 5.61 -3.47 -9.59
C SER A 36 6.56 -4.43 -10.32
N LEU A 37 6.65 -5.65 -9.78
CA LEU A 37 7.39 -6.74 -10.40
C LEU A 37 6.43 -7.58 -11.26
N SER A 38 6.95 -8.26 -12.27
CA SER A 38 6.14 -9.14 -13.12
C SER A 38 5.66 -10.40 -12.38
N MET A 39 6.39 -10.83 -11.34
CA MET A 39 6.06 -11.98 -10.51
C MET A 39 6.30 -11.68 -9.03
N PRO A 40 5.49 -12.23 -8.11
CA PRO A 40 5.68 -12.03 -6.69
C PRO A 40 7.05 -12.51 -6.24
N MET A 41 7.73 -11.67 -5.48
CA MET A 41 9.07 -11.98 -5.00
C MET A 41 8.98 -13.00 -3.85
N ILE A 42 9.20 -14.29 -4.16
CA ILE A 42 9.34 -15.34 -3.14
C ILE A 42 10.76 -15.28 -2.61
N VAL A 43 10.97 -14.51 -1.56
CA VAL A 43 12.28 -14.44 -0.92
C VAL A 43 12.37 -15.53 0.14
N ARG A 44 13.32 -16.45 -0.03
CA ARG A 44 13.67 -17.37 1.07
C ARG A 44 14.25 -16.53 2.21
N GLN A 45 13.74 -16.70 3.44
CA GLN A 45 14.11 -15.88 4.62
C GLN A 45 15.61 -15.54 4.74
N LYS A 46 16.52 -16.48 4.42
CA LYS A 46 17.98 -16.26 4.48
C LYS A 46 18.51 -15.21 3.49
N HIS A 47 17.85 -15.00 2.36
CA HIS A 47 18.21 -13.99 1.35
C HIS A 47 17.48 -12.66 1.55
N GLN A 48 16.49 -12.62 2.45
CA GLN A 48 15.69 -11.42 2.72
C GLN A 48 16.59 -10.28 3.23
N GLN A 49 17.43 -10.58 4.22
CA GLN A 49 18.31 -9.57 4.86
C GLN A 49 19.26 -8.85 3.90
N CYS A 50 19.71 -9.49 2.81
CA CYS A 50 20.66 -8.88 1.87
C CYS A 50 19.97 -7.97 0.85
N MET A 51 18.80 -8.39 0.33
CA MET A 51 17.98 -7.58 -0.58
C MET A 51 17.35 -6.38 0.13
N ASP A 52 17.09 -6.55 1.43
CA ASP A 52 16.60 -5.55 2.37
C ASP A 52 17.53 -4.32 2.42
N ILE A 53 18.85 -4.52 2.55
CA ILE A 53 19.84 -3.44 2.67
C ILE A 53 19.86 -2.52 1.44
N LEU A 54 19.60 -3.05 0.23
CA LEU A 54 19.73 -2.27 -1.01
C LEU A 54 18.44 -1.55 -1.41
N ARG A 55 17.26 -2.03 -0.99
CA ARG A 55 15.97 -1.48 -1.44
C ARG A 55 15.45 -0.33 -0.59
N THR A 56 15.68 -0.37 0.71
CA THR A 56 15.22 0.71 1.62
C THR A 56 15.82 2.07 1.25
N PRO A 57 17.13 2.19 0.97
CA PRO A 57 17.70 3.46 0.54
C PRO A 57 17.07 3.98 -0.75
N LEU A 58 16.78 3.09 -1.72
CA LEU A 58 16.15 3.49 -2.98
C LEU A 58 14.73 4.03 -2.76
N VAL A 59 13.91 3.33 -1.98
CA VAL A 59 12.53 3.74 -1.69
C VAL A 59 12.49 5.07 -0.93
N LEU A 60 13.35 5.22 0.09
CA LEU A 60 13.50 6.46 0.84
C LEU A 60 13.86 7.61 -0.10
N PHE A 61 14.91 7.43 -0.89
CA PHE A 61 15.37 8.41 -1.86
C PHE A 61 14.27 8.78 -2.86
N LEU A 62 13.57 7.79 -3.43
CA LEU A 62 12.45 8.03 -4.34
C LEU A 62 11.33 8.84 -3.67
N SER A 63 11.01 8.57 -2.40
CA SER A 63 9.98 9.36 -1.70
C SER A 63 10.39 10.83 -1.51
N GLU A 64 11.69 11.11 -1.36
CA GLU A 64 12.21 12.47 -1.18
C GLU A 64 12.28 13.27 -2.48
N ILE A 65 12.63 12.63 -3.59
CA ILE A 65 12.73 13.32 -4.90
C ILE A 65 11.38 13.44 -5.63
N LEU A 66 10.33 12.77 -5.15
CA LEU A 66 8.99 12.75 -5.77
C LEU A 66 7.92 13.39 -4.86
N PRO A 67 8.04 14.67 -4.45
CA PRO A 67 7.12 15.27 -3.48
C PRO A 67 5.66 15.36 -3.99
N ASN A 68 5.46 15.45 -5.32
CA ASN A 68 4.14 15.56 -5.95
C ASN A 68 3.52 14.22 -6.35
N LEU A 69 4.08 13.10 -5.89
CA LEU A 69 3.56 11.78 -6.22
C LEU A 69 2.11 11.62 -5.75
N LEU A 70 1.22 11.27 -6.69
CA LEU A 70 -0.20 11.02 -6.46
C LEU A 70 -0.49 9.53 -6.35
N GLU A 71 0.21 8.71 -7.13
CA GLU A 71 -0.08 7.28 -7.25
C GLU A 71 1.20 6.44 -7.17
N ILE A 72 1.12 5.35 -6.44
CA ILE A 72 2.21 4.38 -6.35
C ILE A 72 1.71 2.95 -6.49
N ASN A 73 2.39 2.17 -7.33
CA ASN A 73 2.17 0.73 -7.48
C ASN A 73 3.41 -0.04 -7.02
N LEU A 74 3.21 -0.89 -6.02
CA LEU A 74 4.20 -1.74 -5.36
C LEU A 74 3.88 -3.23 -5.54
N SER A 75 2.95 -3.59 -6.43
CA SER A 75 2.50 -4.98 -6.58
C SER A 75 3.66 -5.94 -6.79
N ASN A 76 3.56 -7.14 -6.22
CA ASN A 76 4.60 -8.18 -6.28
C ASN A 76 5.92 -7.83 -5.56
N ILE A 77 6.02 -6.64 -4.94
CA ILE A 77 7.19 -6.26 -4.13
C ILE A 77 6.98 -6.71 -2.69
N SER A 78 7.68 -7.78 -2.34
CA SER A 78 7.81 -8.25 -0.97
C SER A 78 8.90 -7.41 -0.25
N THR A 79 8.50 -6.43 0.57
CA THR A 79 9.41 -5.57 1.34
C THR A 79 9.09 -5.67 2.81
N ASN A 80 10.05 -5.99 3.68
CA ASN A 80 9.88 -6.02 5.14
C ASN A 80 9.67 -4.61 5.78
N TYR A 81 9.26 -3.62 5.00
CA TYR A 81 9.41 -2.22 5.34
C TYR A 81 8.05 -1.54 5.49
N THR A 82 7.57 -1.58 6.73
CA THR A 82 6.71 -0.53 7.27
C THR A 82 7.23 0.86 6.92
N GLU A 83 8.56 1.00 6.80
CA GLU A 83 9.27 2.21 6.36
C GLU A 83 8.92 2.66 4.93
N THR A 84 8.66 1.76 3.98
CA THR A 84 8.34 2.16 2.59
C THR A 84 7.10 3.05 2.56
N PHE A 85 6.00 2.56 3.14
CA PHE A 85 4.75 3.31 3.23
C PHE A 85 4.88 4.54 4.09
N LEU A 86 5.62 4.42 5.19
CA LEU A 86 5.87 5.52 6.08
C LEU A 86 6.66 6.65 5.41
N SER A 87 7.54 6.33 4.46
CA SER A 87 8.36 7.30 3.73
C SER A 87 7.53 8.05 2.70
N PHE A 88 6.80 7.33 1.83
CA PHE A 88 5.88 7.96 0.89
C PHE A 88 4.78 8.74 1.61
N SER A 89 4.22 8.24 2.71
CA SER A 89 3.21 8.98 3.48
C SER A 89 3.75 10.23 4.17
N ARG A 90 5.06 10.33 4.40
CA ARG A 90 5.73 11.50 4.96
C ARG A 90 6.14 12.52 3.91
N HIS A 91 6.73 12.05 2.81
CA HIS A 91 7.38 12.92 1.82
C HIS A 91 6.49 13.24 0.61
N CYS A 92 5.42 12.47 0.38
CA CYS A 92 4.47 12.70 -0.71
C CYS A 92 3.11 13.14 -0.13
N PRO A 93 2.95 14.41 0.29
CA PRO A 93 1.71 14.90 0.91
C PRO A 93 0.49 14.81 -0.02
N HIS A 94 0.70 14.69 -1.33
CA HIS A 94 -0.34 14.61 -2.34
C HIS A 94 -0.73 13.17 -2.72
N LEU A 95 -0.16 12.15 -2.07
CA LEU A 95 -0.44 10.75 -2.37
C LEU A 95 -1.93 10.44 -2.17
N LYS A 96 -2.57 9.97 -3.25
CA LYS A 96 -4.00 9.65 -3.36
C LYS A 96 -4.27 8.17 -3.55
N LYS A 97 -3.34 7.42 -4.13
CA LYS A 97 -3.54 6.01 -4.47
C LYS A 97 -2.33 5.16 -4.14
N VAL A 98 -2.60 4.01 -3.53
CA VAL A 98 -1.65 2.94 -3.29
C VAL A 98 -2.17 1.65 -3.91
N THR A 99 -1.33 0.96 -4.66
CA THR A 99 -1.56 -0.41 -5.13
C THR A 99 -0.44 -1.31 -4.64
N TRP A 100 -0.78 -2.41 -3.97
CA TRP A 100 0.17 -3.33 -3.35
C TRP A 100 -0.40 -4.76 -3.35
N ASN A 101 -0.59 -5.30 -4.55
CA ASN A 101 -1.20 -6.62 -4.74
C ASN A 101 -0.17 -7.75 -4.63
N ASN A 102 -0.68 -8.96 -4.38
CA ASN A 102 0.06 -10.22 -4.46
C ASN A 102 1.30 -10.24 -3.58
N ILE A 103 1.09 -9.94 -2.30
CA ILE A 103 2.15 -9.86 -1.29
C ILE A 103 2.19 -11.17 -0.54
N ILE A 104 3.29 -11.90 -0.70
CA ILE A 104 3.48 -13.23 -0.13
C ILE A 104 4.44 -13.14 1.05
N ASN A 105 4.02 -13.66 2.19
CA ASN A 105 4.83 -13.96 3.38
C ASN A 105 5.69 -12.80 3.86
N ASN A 106 5.16 -11.59 3.88
CA ASN A 106 5.99 -10.47 4.28
C ASN A 106 5.18 -9.36 4.95
N VAL A 107 5.89 -8.73 5.89
CA VAL A 107 5.55 -7.51 6.62
C VAL A 107 4.65 -7.72 7.83
N PHE A 108 5.20 -7.31 8.99
CA PHE A 108 4.42 -6.79 10.11
C PHE A 108 3.72 -5.50 9.68
N PHE A 109 2.75 -5.62 8.77
CA PHE A 109 1.92 -4.49 8.39
C PHE A 109 0.65 -4.57 9.21
N GLY A 110 0.63 -3.83 10.32
CA GLY A 110 -0.57 -3.71 11.13
C GLY A 110 -1.72 -3.19 10.26
N LEU A 111 -2.74 -4.03 10.06
CA LEU A 111 -3.87 -3.73 9.18
C LEU A 111 -4.69 -2.53 9.65
N HIS A 112 -4.48 -2.07 10.89
CA HIS A 112 -5.06 -0.86 11.45
C HIS A 112 -4.64 0.44 10.71
N GLY A 113 -3.65 0.42 9.83
CA GLY A 113 -3.35 1.55 8.91
C GLY A 113 -2.55 2.71 9.51
N ARG A 114 -1.86 2.51 10.64
CA ARG A 114 -1.05 3.55 11.31
C ARG A 114 0.02 4.14 10.39
N LEU A 115 0.57 3.34 9.49
CA LEU A 115 1.60 3.77 8.52
C LEU A 115 1.06 4.70 7.43
N LEU A 116 -0.24 4.61 7.14
CA LEU A 116 -0.93 5.43 6.13
C LEU A 116 -1.56 6.69 6.74
N LYS A 117 -1.58 6.82 8.07
CA LYS A 117 -2.16 7.96 8.79
C LYS A 117 -1.63 9.33 8.33
N LYS A 118 -0.38 9.41 7.89
CA LYS A 118 0.25 10.66 7.44
C LYS A 118 -0.18 11.05 6.01
N ALA A 119 -0.62 10.11 5.18
CA ALA A 119 -1.12 10.37 3.84
C ALA A 119 -2.55 10.90 3.89
N LYS A 120 -2.73 12.15 4.34
CA LYS A 120 -4.05 12.78 4.56
C LYS A 120 -4.94 12.83 3.32
N ASN A 121 -4.34 12.73 2.14
CA ASN A 121 -5.04 12.78 0.85
C ASN A 121 -5.25 11.38 0.23
N LEU A 122 -4.90 10.30 0.94
CA LEU A 122 -5.07 8.93 0.44
C LEU A 122 -6.55 8.60 0.30
N LYS A 123 -6.97 8.32 -0.93
CA LYS A 123 -8.35 8.04 -1.33
C LYS A 123 -8.57 6.60 -1.75
N GLU A 124 -7.55 5.94 -2.29
CA GLU A 124 -7.65 4.59 -2.84
C GLU A 124 -6.53 3.68 -2.34
N ILE A 125 -6.91 2.50 -1.85
CA ILE A 125 -6.00 1.41 -1.47
C ILE A 125 -6.43 0.16 -2.22
N ILE A 126 -5.48 -0.50 -2.89
CA ILE A 126 -5.68 -1.77 -3.58
C ILE A 126 -4.61 -2.73 -3.06
N MET A 127 -5.01 -3.80 -2.39
CA MET A 127 -4.15 -4.81 -1.76
C MET A 127 -4.77 -6.20 -1.96
N ASP A 128 -5.16 -6.51 -3.19
CA ASP A 128 -5.71 -7.82 -3.55
C ASP A 128 -4.62 -8.90 -3.46
N ASP A 129 -5.00 -10.11 -3.05
CA ASP A 129 -4.12 -11.27 -2.91
C ASP A 129 -2.92 -11.02 -1.96
N ALA A 130 -3.07 -10.13 -0.98
CA ALA A 130 -2.04 -9.84 0.01
C ALA A 130 -2.18 -10.74 1.26
N ASN A 131 -1.07 -11.21 1.80
CA ASN A 131 -1.01 -11.99 3.04
C ASN A 131 -0.11 -11.29 4.06
N PHE A 132 -0.71 -10.79 5.13
CA PHE A 132 -0.04 -10.04 6.19
C PHE A 132 0.12 -10.88 7.45
N TYR A 133 1.18 -10.64 8.21
CA TYR A 133 1.32 -11.18 9.57
C TYR A 133 0.93 -10.09 10.57
N ASP A 134 -0.11 -10.31 11.39
CA ASP A 134 -0.56 -9.33 12.37
C ASP A 134 -0.56 -9.89 13.79
N ASN A 135 0.62 -9.83 14.41
CA ASN A 135 0.81 -10.17 15.82
C ASN A 135 -0.01 -9.27 16.78
N GLU A 136 -0.50 -8.12 16.30
CA GLU A 136 -1.22 -7.13 17.09
C GLU A 136 -2.70 -7.03 16.70
N TYR A 137 -3.26 -8.05 16.02
CA TYR A 137 -4.68 -8.08 15.69
C TYR A 137 -5.54 -8.24 16.96
N HIS A 138 -5.67 -7.15 17.69
CA HIS A 138 -6.56 -7.03 18.81
C HIS A 138 -7.98 -6.91 18.28
N ARG A 139 -8.88 -7.77 18.77
CA ARG A 139 -10.31 -7.79 18.41
C ARG A 139 -11.04 -6.43 18.51
N ALA A 140 -10.43 -5.44 19.18
CA ALA A 140 -10.94 -4.10 19.35
C ALA A 140 -10.67 -3.15 18.17
N THR A 141 -9.69 -3.45 17.30
CA THR A 141 -9.38 -2.62 16.13
C THR A 141 -9.99 -3.20 14.86
N PHE A 142 -10.52 -2.34 13.99
CA PHE A 142 -10.98 -2.73 12.65
C PHE A 142 -9.95 -2.33 11.58
N LEU A 143 -10.07 -2.90 10.39
CA LEU A 143 -9.16 -2.64 9.27
C LEU A 143 -9.04 -1.12 9.01
N PHE A 144 -7.84 -0.64 8.77
CA PHE A 144 -7.54 0.75 8.40
C PHE A 144 -8.14 1.82 9.34
N CYS A 145 -8.41 1.49 10.62
CA CYS A 145 -9.04 2.42 11.57
C CYS A 145 -8.22 3.70 11.86
N HIS A 146 -6.91 3.67 11.58
CA HIS A 146 -6.00 4.81 11.67
C HIS A 146 -5.62 5.41 10.31
N CYS A 147 -6.23 4.94 9.22
CA CYS A 147 -5.98 5.46 7.88
C CYS A 147 -6.58 6.86 7.68
N SER A 148 -6.35 7.42 6.49
CA SER A 148 -6.88 8.71 6.09
C SER A 148 -8.40 8.75 6.18
N LYS A 149 -8.95 9.84 6.72
CA LYS A 149 -10.39 10.13 6.68
C LYS A 149 -10.90 10.37 5.26
N ALA A 150 -10.01 10.54 4.28
CA ALA A 150 -10.34 10.74 2.87
C ALA A 150 -10.48 9.42 2.07
N LEU A 151 -10.39 8.25 2.73
CA LEU A 151 -10.42 6.96 2.05
C LEU A 151 -11.82 6.68 1.44
N GLU A 152 -11.87 6.59 0.11
CA GLU A 152 -13.10 6.44 -0.67
C GLU A 152 -13.22 5.07 -1.34
N ARG A 153 -12.09 4.42 -1.66
CA ARG A 153 -12.03 3.15 -2.41
C ARG A 153 -11.06 2.17 -1.76
N VAL A 154 -11.50 0.96 -1.47
CA VAL A 154 -10.63 -0.11 -0.95
C VAL A 154 -10.89 -1.43 -1.67
N SER A 155 -9.81 -2.08 -2.13
CA SER A 155 -9.81 -3.45 -2.64
C SER A 155 -8.88 -4.30 -1.79
N ILE A 156 -9.40 -5.37 -1.20
CA ILE A 156 -8.68 -6.35 -0.38
C ILE A 156 -9.19 -7.77 -0.65
N ARG A 157 -9.50 -8.07 -1.91
CA ARG A 157 -9.99 -9.40 -2.31
C ARG A 157 -8.91 -10.45 -2.08
N ASN A 158 -9.30 -11.64 -1.61
CA ASN A 158 -8.39 -12.73 -1.23
C ASN A 158 -7.31 -12.32 -0.21
N MET A 159 -7.52 -11.23 0.54
CA MET A 159 -6.57 -10.80 1.56
C MET A 159 -6.58 -11.79 2.72
N LYS A 160 -5.38 -12.13 3.20
CA LYS A 160 -5.16 -13.01 4.34
C LYS A 160 -4.41 -12.31 5.45
N CYS A 161 -4.68 -12.74 6.67
CA CYS A 161 -3.96 -12.38 7.87
C CYS A 161 -3.52 -13.67 8.56
N ASP A 162 -2.22 -13.87 8.73
CA ASP A 162 -1.63 -15.09 9.30
C ASP A 162 -2.11 -16.36 8.59
N ASP A 163 -2.11 -16.32 7.25
CA ASP A 163 -2.63 -17.38 6.35
C ASP A 163 -4.14 -17.64 6.44
N GLU A 164 -4.86 -16.96 7.33
CA GLU A 164 -6.31 -17.05 7.48
C GLU A 164 -7.03 -15.98 6.65
N VAL A 165 -8.20 -16.33 6.14
CA VAL A 165 -9.07 -15.36 5.45
C VAL A 165 -9.57 -14.33 6.47
N VAL A 166 -9.55 -13.06 6.08
CA VAL A 166 -10.03 -11.96 6.93
C VAL A 166 -11.48 -12.21 7.33
N SER A 167 -11.75 -12.22 8.64
CA SER A 167 -13.07 -12.53 9.16
C SER A 167 -14.15 -11.57 8.63
N GLN A 168 -15.36 -12.10 8.41
CA GLN A 168 -16.50 -11.30 7.95
C GLN A 168 -16.84 -10.14 8.90
N ASP A 169 -16.75 -10.37 10.21
CA ASP A 169 -16.97 -9.34 11.23
C ASP A 169 -16.01 -8.15 11.06
N ALA A 170 -14.73 -8.42 10.73
CA ALA A 170 -13.75 -7.37 10.46
C ALA A 170 -14.09 -6.55 9.22
N LEU A 171 -14.49 -7.21 8.13
CA LEU A 171 -14.92 -6.55 6.89
C LEU A 171 -16.17 -5.69 7.11
N ILE A 172 -17.18 -6.22 7.81
CA ILE A 172 -18.41 -5.50 8.16
C ILE A 172 -18.10 -4.29 9.04
N LYS A 173 -17.29 -4.47 10.09
CA LYS A 173 -16.86 -3.37 10.98
C LYS A 173 -16.14 -2.28 10.19
N PHE A 174 -15.27 -2.64 9.26
CA PHE A 174 -14.61 -1.68 8.38
C PHE A 174 -15.61 -0.84 7.58
N VAL A 175 -16.52 -1.50 6.86
CA VAL A 175 -17.54 -0.81 6.03
C VAL A 175 -18.39 0.14 6.88
N ARG A 176 -18.81 -0.26 8.08
CA ARG A 176 -19.60 0.59 8.97
C ARG A 176 -18.84 1.79 9.53
N ASN A 177 -17.53 1.68 9.73
CA ASN A 177 -16.74 2.71 10.41
C ASN A 177 -15.99 3.68 9.49
N VAL A 178 -16.01 3.48 8.16
CA VAL A 178 -15.39 4.40 7.20
C VAL A 178 -16.47 5.18 6.44
N PRO A 179 -16.95 6.31 6.97
CA PRO A 179 -18.10 7.03 6.42
C PRO A 179 -17.87 7.56 5.00
N THR A 180 -16.61 7.82 4.63
CA THR A 180 -16.23 8.32 3.30
C THR A 180 -16.10 7.24 2.24
N LEU A 181 -16.19 5.95 2.62
CA LEU A 181 -16.11 4.82 1.71
C LEU A 181 -17.28 4.85 0.72
N ARG A 182 -16.97 4.70 -0.58
CA ARG A 182 -17.92 4.67 -1.69
C ARG A 182 -17.82 3.40 -2.52
N TRP A 183 -16.68 2.72 -2.45
CA TRP A 183 -16.42 1.51 -3.20
C TRP A 183 -15.58 0.56 -2.36
N PHE A 184 -16.03 -0.69 -2.23
CA PHE A 184 -15.34 -1.70 -1.45
C PHE A 184 -15.40 -3.06 -2.12
N ARG A 185 -14.23 -3.65 -2.37
CA ARG A 185 -14.09 -5.00 -2.91
C ARG A 185 -13.35 -5.90 -1.93
N SER A 186 -13.95 -7.04 -1.60
CA SER A 186 -13.44 -7.97 -0.58
C SER A 186 -14.10 -9.34 -0.73
N ASP A 187 -13.78 -10.28 0.14
CA ASP A 187 -14.45 -11.59 0.18
C ASP A 187 -15.69 -11.60 1.08
N LEU A 188 -16.49 -10.52 1.06
CA LEU A 188 -17.77 -10.48 1.79
C LEU A 188 -18.72 -11.56 1.26
N THR A 189 -19.44 -12.24 2.14
CA THR A 189 -20.53 -13.12 1.69
C THR A 189 -21.68 -12.31 1.10
N ILE A 190 -22.47 -12.94 0.23
CA ILE A 190 -23.63 -12.29 -0.41
C ILE A 190 -24.63 -11.80 0.65
N GLU A 191 -24.84 -12.57 1.72
CA GLU A 191 -25.71 -12.21 2.83
C GLU A 191 -25.22 -10.93 3.53
N ASN A 192 -23.92 -10.81 3.78
CA ASN A 192 -23.33 -9.63 4.40
C ASN A 192 -23.35 -8.42 3.46
N MET A 193 -23.13 -8.61 2.16
CA MET A 193 -23.28 -7.55 1.17
C MET A 193 -24.72 -7.03 1.13
N ASN A 194 -25.71 -7.93 1.10
CA ASN A 194 -27.12 -7.55 1.12
C ASN A 194 -27.48 -6.76 2.37
N MET A 195 -27.02 -7.23 3.54
CA MET A 195 -27.22 -6.52 4.81
C MET A 195 -26.56 -5.13 4.79
N LEU A 196 -25.29 -5.02 4.36
CA LEU A 196 -24.59 -3.74 4.29
C LEU A 196 -25.20 -2.78 3.26
N ASN A 197 -25.73 -3.28 2.14
CA ASN A 197 -26.44 -2.46 1.15
C ASN A 197 -27.73 -1.85 1.72
N LEU A 198 -28.40 -2.52 2.66
CA LEU A 198 -29.56 -1.94 3.35
C LEU A 198 -29.14 -0.83 4.33
N GLU A 199 -27.99 -0.97 4.97
CA GLU A 199 -27.46 0.01 5.93
C GLU A 199 -26.79 1.22 5.26
N ARG A 200 -26.05 0.97 4.17
CA ARG A 200 -25.20 1.94 3.46
C ARG A 200 -25.35 1.79 1.94
N PRO A 201 -26.52 2.12 1.37
CA PRO A 201 -26.80 1.96 -0.06
C PRO A 201 -25.93 2.83 -0.97
N GLU A 202 -25.23 3.83 -0.42
CA GLU A 202 -24.31 4.68 -1.15
C GLU A 202 -22.97 4.00 -1.51
N ILE A 203 -22.68 2.82 -0.94
CA ILE A 203 -21.45 2.08 -1.19
C ILE A 203 -21.67 1.03 -2.29
N VAL A 204 -20.77 1.00 -3.26
CA VAL A 204 -20.67 -0.11 -4.21
C VAL A 204 -19.85 -1.24 -3.59
N LEU A 205 -20.50 -2.35 -3.22
CA LEU A 205 -19.87 -3.56 -2.68
C LEU A 205 -19.63 -4.58 -3.80
N LEU A 206 -18.43 -5.18 -3.85
CA LEU A 206 -18.03 -6.18 -4.84
C LEU A 206 -17.25 -7.34 -4.21
N ASN A 207 -17.30 -8.49 -4.89
CA ASN A 207 -16.43 -9.65 -4.64
C ASN A 207 -15.36 -9.76 -5.73
#